data_AF-A0A3M1IUQ4-F1
#
_entry.id   AF-A0A3M1IUQ4-F1
#
_cell.length_a   1.000
_cell.length_b   1.000
_cell.length_c   1.000
_cell.angle_alpha   90.00
_cell.angle_beta   90.00
_cell.angle_gamma   90.00
#
_symmetry.space_group_name_H-M   'P 1'
#
loop_
_entity.id
_entity.type
_entity.pdbx_description
1 polymer ?
#
loop_
_entity_poly.entity_id
_entity_poly.type
_entity_poly.pdbx_seq_one_letter_code
_entity_poly.pdbx_strand_id
1 'polypeptide(L)'
;ADRLRGQDVLLDEASVTGTENAILAAVLAEGTTIIRNAASEPHVQDLCHLLNQMGAHIEGIGSNMLTIHGVTSLGGAEYTLSSDYLEVGSFIALSAVTEGEILIKNAAPEHLRMTLMVYERLGIRPEIRGNDLFLPDNQLLAVMPDIGDAIPKIDDAPWPGFPADMMSVTLVAATQATGTVLFHEKLYESRLFFVDRLINMGARIVLCDPHRALVQGPAMLRGEKQGISSPDIRAGIALLIAALCAQGSTVIRNIGQIDRGYENIEVKLQNLGAKIERVKVNG
;
A
#
# COMPACT_ATOMS: atom_id res chain seq x y z
N ALA A 1 13.01 -29.90 -26.23
CA ALA A 1 11.92 -29.49 -25.33
C ALA A 1 10.79 -28.99 -26.22
N ASP A 2 9.57 -29.47 -26.01
CA ASP A 2 8.42 -28.98 -26.75
C ASP A 2 8.22 -27.49 -26.46
N ARG A 3 7.87 -26.70 -27.49
CA ARG A 3 7.60 -25.26 -27.33
C ARG A 3 6.36 -25.06 -26.46
N LEU A 4 6.40 -24.06 -25.57
CA LEU A 4 5.24 -23.64 -24.79
C LEU A 4 4.14 -23.18 -25.76
N ARG A 5 2.88 -23.54 -25.48
CA ARG A 5 1.71 -23.17 -26.31
C ARG A 5 0.74 -22.33 -25.51
N GLY A 6 0.12 -21.36 -26.18
CA GLY A 6 -0.93 -20.55 -25.59
C GLY A 6 -2.19 -21.37 -25.27
N GLN A 7 -2.87 -20.99 -24.20
CA GLN A 7 -4.08 -21.63 -23.68
C GLN A 7 -5.05 -20.60 -23.09
N ASP A 8 -6.31 -20.98 -22.91
CA ASP A 8 -7.26 -20.25 -22.06
C ASP A 8 -7.11 -20.72 -20.61
N VAL A 9 -6.64 -19.83 -19.73
CA VAL A 9 -6.30 -20.11 -18.33
C VAL A 9 -7.14 -19.22 -17.43
N LEU A 10 -7.92 -19.85 -16.55
CA LEU A 10 -8.58 -19.18 -15.44
C LEU A 10 -7.73 -19.34 -14.19
N LEU A 11 -7.28 -18.21 -13.62
CA LEU A 11 -6.57 -18.21 -12.35
C LEU A 11 -7.57 -18.36 -11.20
N ASP A 12 -7.24 -19.22 -10.23
CA ASP A 12 -8.07 -19.49 -9.05
C ASP A 12 -8.26 -18.23 -8.18
N GLU A 13 -7.23 -17.41 -8.12
CA GLU A 13 -7.22 -16.10 -7.47
C GLU A 13 -6.55 -15.07 -8.40
N ALA A 14 -6.86 -13.78 -8.19
CA ALA A 14 -6.19 -12.67 -8.85
C ALA A 14 -4.77 -12.45 -8.27
N SER A 15 -3.94 -13.48 -8.37
CA SER A 15 -2.57 -13.49 -7.88
C SER A 15 -1.70 -12.58 -8.73
N VAL A 16 -1.11 -11.54 -8.12
CA VAL A 16 -0.12 -10.65 -8.76
C VAL A 16 1.01 -11.45 -9.40
N THR A 17 1.71 -12.25 -8.60
CA THR A 17 2.87 -13.01 -9.07
C THR A 17 2.47 -14.13 -10.02
N GLY A 18 1.29 -14.73 -9.83
CA GLY A 18 0.74 -15.71 -10.77
C GLY A 18 0.50 -15.10 -12.15
N THR A 19 -0.10 -13.90 -12.17
CA THR A 19 -0.41 -13.15 -13.39
C THR A 19 0.87 -12.71 -14.11
N GLU A 20 1.83 -12.11 -13.41
CA GLU A 20 3.11 -11.66 -13.97
C GLU A 20 3.89 -12.83 -14.60
N ASN A 21 3.98 -13.97 -13.91
CA ASN A 21 4.62 -15.17 -14.45
C ASN A 21 3.90 -15.72 -15.68
N ALA A 22 2.56 -15.75 -15.65
CA ALA A 22 1.76 -16.20 -16.79
C ALA A 22 1.95 -15.28 -18.00
N ILE A 23 2.01 -13.96 -17.81
CA ILE A 23 2.33 -12.99 -18.87
C ILE A 23 3.71 -13.28 -19.46
N LEU A 24 4.75 -13.38 -18.61
CA LEU A 24 6.12 -13.63 -19.04
C LEU A 24 6.29 -14.94 -19.81
N ALA A 25 5.54 -15.98 -19.44
CA ALA A 25 5.52 -17.25 -20.16
C ALA A 25 4.78 -17.13 -21.51
N ALA A 26 3.64 -16.43 -21.53
CA ALA A 26 2.76 -16.34 -22.68
C ALA A 26 3.34 -15.51 -23.85
N VAL A 27 4.13 -14.48 -23.57
CA VAL A 27 4.63 -13.56 -24.62
C VAL A 27 5.51 -14.24 -25.68
N LEU A 28 6.14 -15.37 -25.38
CA LEU A 28 6.94 -16.17 -26.34
C LEU A 28 6.35 -17.55 -26.62
N ALA A 29 5.13 -17.83 -26.14
CA ALA A 29 4.43 -19.08 -26.40
C ALA A 29 3.93 -19.15 -27.85
N GLU A 30 3.76 -20.35 -28.39
CA GLU A 30 3.14 -20.52 -29.70
C GLU A 30 1.62 -20.38 -29.58
N GLY A 31 1.04 -19.39 -30.27
CA GLY A 31 -0.41 -19.16 -30.33
C GLY A 31 -0.88 -18.03 -29.41
N THR A 32 -2.17 -18.06 -29.06
CA THR A 32 -2.80 -17.04 -28.20
C THR A 32 -3.08 -17.60 -26.82
N THR A 33 -2.72 -16.85 -25.78
CA THR A 33 -3.04 -17.14 -24.38
C THR A 33 -4.11 -16.16 -23.90
N ILE A 34 -5.13 -16.66 -23.22
CA ILE A 34 -6.13 -15.83 -22.53
C ILE A 34 -5.95 -16.08 -21.04
N ILE A 35 -5.61 -15.05 -20.27
CA ILE A 35 -5.49 -15.12 -18.82
C ILE A 35 -6.73 -14.46 -18.23
N ARG A 36 -7.59 -15.25 -17.58
CA ARG A 36 -8.80 -14.78 -16.91
C ARG A 36 -8.57 -14.70 -15.41
N ASN A 37 -9.29 -13.80 -14.75
CA ASN A 37 -9.08 -13.46 -13.35
C ASN A 37 -7.64 -12.96 -13.10
N ALA A 38 -7.11 -12.21 -14.07
CA ALA A 38 -5.79 -11.61 -13.99
C ALA A 38 -5.77 -10.50 -12.93
N ALA A 39 -4.66 -10.41 -12.22
CA ALA A 39 -4.35 -9.29 -11.34
C ALA A 39 -4.16 -8.03 -12.20
N SER A 40 -4.61 -6.87 -11.71
CA SER A 40 -4.69 -5.63 -12.50
C SER A 40 -3.95 -4.46 -11.87
N GLU A 41 -3.13 -4.72 -10.86
CA GLU A 41 -2.31 -3.76 -10.14
C GLU A 41 -1.42 -2.93 -11.10
N PRO A 42 -1.12 -1.66 -10.77
CA PRO A 42 -0.34 -0.78 -11.65
C PRO A 42 1.01 -1.37 -12.11
N HIS A 43 1.71 -2.12 -11.27
CA HIS A 43 2.98 -2.76 -11.65
C HIS A 43 2.80 -3.93 -12.64
N VAL A 44 1.66 -4.63 -12.60
CA VAL A 44 1.31 -5.65 -13.61
C VAL A 44 1.08 -4.97 -14.96
N GLN A 45 0.42 -3.81 -14.94
CA GLN A 45 0.23 -2.99 -16.14
C GLN A 45 1.56 -2.46 -16.69
N ASP A 46 2.45 -1.96 -15.83
CA ASP A 46 3.80 -1.53 -16.21
C ASP A 46 4.59 -2.66 -16.88
N LEU A 47 4.52 -3.90 -16.36
CA LEU A 47 5.12 -5.07 -17.00
C LEU A 47 4.56 -5.31 -18.41
N CYS A 48 3.24 -5.26 -18.57
CA CYS A 48 2.62 -5.40 -19.89
C CYS A 48 3.04 -4.31 -20.86
N HIS A 49 3.11 -3.05 -20.40
CA HIS A 49 3.53 -1.92 -21.22
C HIS A 49 5.00 -2.02 -21.65
N LEU A 50 5.89 -2.40 -20.74
CA LEU A 50 7.29 -2.68 -21.05
C LEU A 50 7.41 -3.80 -22.10
N LEU A 51 6.71 -4.92 -21.90
CA LEU A 51 6.75 -6.05 -22.83
C LEU A 51 6.23 -5.67 -24.22
N ASN A 52 5.15 -4.89 -24.30
CA ASN A 52 4.64 -4.38 -25.57
C ASN A 52 5.66 -3.44 -26.25
N GLN A 53 6.38 -2.60 -25.51
CA GLN A 53 7.48 -1.80 -26.06
C GLN A 53 8.65 -2.66 -26.57
N MET A 54 8.89 -3.82 -25.94
CA MET A 54 9.85 -4.82 -26.40
C MET A 54 9.35 -5.63 -27.60
N GLY A 55 8.13 -5.40 -28.10
CA GLY A 55 7.56 -6.06 -29.27
C GLY A 55 6.63 -7.24 -28.98
N ALA A 56 6.18 -7.41 -27.72
CA ALA A 56 5.07 -8.31 -27.40
C ALA A 56 3.74 -7.74 -27.93
N HIS A 57 2.70 -8.58 -27.96
CA HIS A 57 1.33 -8.17 -28.26
C HIS A 57 0.41 -8.63 -27.13
N ILE A 58 0.19 -7.72 -26.17
CA ILE A 58 -0.66 -7.90 -25.00
C ILE A 58 -1.83 -6.91 -25.07
N GLU A 59 -3.06 -7.43 -24.95
CA GLU A 59 -4.30 -6.68 -24.91
C GLU A 59 -5.03 -6.87 -23.57
N GLY A 60 -5.94 -5.96 -23.24
CA GLY A 60 -6.74 -6.02 -22.01
C GLY A 60 -6.02 -5.52 -20.75
N ILE A 61 -4.90 -4.81 -20.90
CA ILE A 61 -4.08 -4.27 -19.81
C ILE A 61 -4.95 -3.45 -18.84
N GLY A 62 -4.84 -3.73 -17.54
CA GLY A 62 -5.62 -3.07 -16.49
C GLY A 62 -7.02 -3.66 -16.27
N SER A 63 -7.39 -4.73 -16.99
CA SER A 63 -8.61 -5.49 -16.75
C SER A 63 -8.32 -6.85 -16.10
N ASN A 64 -9.36 -7.58 -15.71
CA ASN A 64 -9.25 -8.94 -15.19
C ASN A 64 -9.10 -10.01 -16.29
N MET A 65 -8.92 -9.61 -17.55
CA MET A 65 -8.73 -10.51 -18.68
C MET A 65 -7.65 -9.99 -19.62
N LEU A 66 -6.55 -10.73 -19.74
CA LEU A 66 -5.47 -10.43 -20.68
C LEU A 66 -5.52 -11.37 -21.88
N THR A 67 -5.36 -10.82 -23.08
CA THR A 67 -5.18 -11.62 -24.31
C THR A 67 -3.77 -11.37 -24.83
N ILE A 68 -2.98 -12.44 -24.95
CA ILE A 68 -1.56 -12.38 -25.29
C ILE A 68 -1.33 -13.20 -26.55
N HIS A 69 -0.91 -12.54 -27.62
CA HIS A 69 -0.49 -13.20 -28.84
C HIS A 69 1.01 -13.42 -28.79
N GLY A 70 1.43 -14.68 -28.65
CA GLY A 70 2.84 -14.99 -28.50
C GLY A 70 3.64 -14.67 -29.76
N VAL A 71 4.81 -14.07 -29.55
CA VAL A 71 5.73 -13.62 -30.61
C VAL A 71 6.99 -14.48 -30.65
N THR A 72 7.77 -14.38 -31.72
CA THR A 72 8.98 -15.20 -31.90
C THR A 72 10.19 -14.71 -31.10
N SER A 73 10.23 -13.42 -30.78
CA SER A 73 11.35 -12.76 -30.12
C SER A 73 10.94 -11.40 -29.55
N LEU A 74 11.61 -10.97 -28.48
CA LEU A 74 11.52 -9.62 -27.93
C LEU A 74 12.81 -8.83 -28.21
N GLY A 75 12.69 -7.52 -28.38
CA GLY A 75 13.80 -6.58 -28.43
C GLY A 75 14.14 -6.00 -27.04
N GLY A 76 15.07 -5.04 -27.01
CA GLY A 76 15.29 -4.19 -25.84
C GLY A 76 14.34 -3.00 -25.84
N ALA A 77 14.10 -2.41 -24.67
CA ALA A 77 13.32 -1.19 -24.49
C ALA A 77 13.87 -0.36 -23.33
N GLU A 78 13.60 0.95 -23.34
CA GLU A 78 13.77 1.84 -22.20
C GLU A 78 12.38 2.16 -21.63
N TYR A 79 12.18 1.92 -20.32
CA TYR A 79 10.90 2.13 -19.67
C TYR A 79 11.10 2.88 -18.35
N THR A 80 10.22 3.84 -18.09
CA THR A 80 10.18 4.58 -16.81
C THR A 80 9.08 3.99 -15.96
N LEU A 81 9.43 3.52 -14.76
CA LEU A 81 8.46 2.95 -13.82
C LEU A 81 7.52 4.03 -13.28
N SER A 82 6.27 3.63 -13.05
CA SER A 82 5.31 4.47 -12.35
C SER A 82 5.71 4.66 -10.89
N SER A 83 5.19 5.72 -10.27
CA SER A 83 5.42 5.98 -8.84
C SER A 83 4.83 4.88 -7.95
N ASP A 84 5.52 4.59 -6.85
CA ASP A 84 5.07 3.62 -5.86
C ASP A 84 3.87 4.18 -5.08
N TYR A 85 2.68 3.73 -5.46
CA TYR A 85 1.43 4.16 -4.85
C TYR A 85 1.31 3.75 -3.37
N LEU A 86 2.06 2.75 -2.90
CA LEU A 86 2.12 2.37 -1.49
C LEU A 86 2.98 3.34 -0.69
N GLU A 87 4.10 3.79 -1.26
CA GLU A 87 4.92 4.85 -0.65
C GLU A 87 4.11 6.14 -0.59
N VAL A 88 3.48 6.56 -1.69
CA VAL A 88 2.64 7.77 -1.74
C VAL A 88 1.52 7.70 -0.70
N GLY A 89 0.80 6.57 -0.63
CA GLY A 89 -0.22 6.32 0.39
C GLY A 89 0.31 6.50 1.81
N SER A 90 1.52 5.99 2.07
CA SER A 90 2.16 6.08 3.38
C SER A 90 2.54 7.50 3.77
N PHE A 91 3.01 8.31 2.81
CA PHE A 91 3.26 9.73 3.04
C PHE A 91 1.97 10.54 3.24
N ILE A 92 0.86 10.15 2.60
CA ILE A 92 -0.45 10.76 2.86
C ILE A 92 -0.86 10.54 4.32
N ALA A 93 -0.83 9.29 4.78
CA ALA A 93 -1.17 8.96 6.17
C ALA A 93 -0.20 9.62 7.16
N LEU A 94 1.09 9.65 6.85
CA LEU A 94 2.12 10.31 7.66
C LEU A 94 1.77 11.78 7.89
N SER A 95 1.59 12.56 6.82
CA SER A 95 1.29 14.00 6.93
C SER A 95 0.00 14.25 7.71
N ALA A 96 -1.02 13.40 7.51
CA ALA A 96 -2.26 13.47 8.24
C ALA A 96 -2.05 13.29 9.77
N VAL A 97 -1.33 12.26 10.21
CA VAL A 97 -1.15 12.00 11.65
C VAL A 97 -0.12 12.88 12.34
N THR A 98 0.79 13.49 11.59
CA THR A 98 1.77 14.44 12.13
C THR A 98 1.34 15.90 11.99
N GLU A 99 0.14 16.15 11.46
CA GLU A 99 -0.42 17.49 11.24
C GLU A 99 0.48 18.38 10.36
N GLY A 100 1.24 17.78 9.44
CA GLY A 100 2.24 18.47 8.62
C GLY A 100 1.75 18.73 7.19
N GLU A 101 2.20 19.82 6.58
CA GLU A 101 1.99 20.12 5.16
C GLU A 101 3.07 19.46 4.31
N ILE A 102 2.68 18.69 3.27
CA ILE A 102 3.62 18.11 2.30
C ILE A 102 3.10 18.21 0.87
N LEU A 103 4.03 18.31 -0.08
CA LEU A 103 3.76 18.11 -1.51
C LEU A 103 4.46 16.84 -1.97
N ILE A 104 3.69 15.84 -2.37
CA ILE A 104 4.19 14.60 -2.99
C ILE A 104 4.21 14.80 -4.50
N LYS A 105 5.41 14.91 -5.07
CA LYS A 105 5.59 15.12 -6.51
C LYS A 105 5.43 13.83 -7.29
N ASN A 106 4.87 13.92 -8.50
CA ASN A 106 4.63 12.80 -9.42
C ASN A 106 3.93 11.62 -8.72
N ALA A 107 2.90 11.90 -7.93
CA ALA A 107 2.17 10.93 -7.11
C ALA A 107 1.31 9.93 -7.91
N ALA A 108 1.10 10.13 -9.22
CA ALA A 108 0.24 9.29 -10.07
C ALA A 108 -1.16 9.04 -9.45
N PRO A 109 -1.95 10.12 -9.21
CA PRO A 109 -3.25 10.04 -8.53
C PRO A 109 -4.23 9.04 -9.14
N GLU A 110 -4.11 8.73 -10.43
CA GLU A 110 -4.86 7.71 -11.15
C GLU A 110 -4.73 6.31 -10.51
N HIS A 111 -3.59 5.97 -9.92
CA HIS A 111 -3.34 4.69 -9.24
C HIS A 111 -3.86 4.69 -7.79
N LEU A 112 -4.21 5.85 -7.25
CA LEU A 112 -4.53 6.06 -5.84
C LEU A 112 -6.02 6.21 -5.56
N ARG A 113 -6.88 6.14 -6.58
CA ARG A 113 -8.31 6.48 -6.46
C ARG A 113 -9.01 5.81 -5.27
N MET A 114 -8.84 4.49 -5.10
CA MET A 114 -9.47 3.77 -3.99
C MET A 114 -8.82 4.10 -2.63
N THR A 115 -7.50 4.28 -2.60
CA THR A 115 -6.77 4.75 -1.40
C THR A 115 -7.27 6.13 -0.96
N LEU A 116 -7.44 7.07 -1.88
CA LEU A 116 -7.97 8.41 -1.60
C LEU A 116 -9.42 8.36 -1.11
N MET A 117 -10.27 7.51 -1.69
CA MET A 117 -11.64 7.30 -1.20
C MET A 117 -11.66 6.73 0.22
N VAL A 118 -10.76 5.80 0.56
CA VAL A 118 -10.64 5.26 1.92
C VAL A 118 -10.13 6.31 2.90
N TYR A 119 -9.16 7.12 2.49
CA TYR A 119 -8.64 8.23 3.28
C TYR A 119 -9.65 9.34 3.51
N GLU A 120 -10.52 9.63 2.54
CA GLU A 120 -11.63 10.54 2.72
C GLU A 120 -12.58 10.07 3.84
N ARG A 121 -12.81 8.76 3.99
CA ARG A 121 -13.60 8.20 5.11
C ARG A 121 -12.98 8.46 6.48
N LEU A 122 -11.69 8.77 6.55
CA LEU A 122 -10.98 9.16 7.77
C LEU A 122 -10.81 10.68 7.92
N GLY A 123 -11.36 11.47 6.98
CA GLY A 123 -11.23 12.92 6.94
C GLY A 123 -9.92 13.41 6.30
N ILE A 124 -9.13 12.53 5.69
CA ILE A 124 -7.87 12.88 5.01
C ILE A 124 -8.16 13.24 3.56
N ARG A 125 -7.88 14.48 3.18
CA ARG A 125 -8.27 15.08 1.88
C ARG A 125 -7.07 15.73 1.19
N PRO A 126 -6.23 14.95 0.51
CA PRO A 126 -5.20 15.50 -0.37
C PRO A 126 -5.82 16.24 -1.56
N GLU A 127 -5.21 17.34 -1.98
CA GLU A 127 -5.54 18.06 -3.20
C GLU A 127 -4.74 17.49 -4.39
N ILE A 128 -5.44 17.07 -5.44
CA ILE A 128 -4.80 16.68 -6.70
C ILE A 128 -4.37 17.94 -7.45
N ARG A 129 -3.06 18.09 -7.69
CA ARG A 129 -2.46 19.21 -8.43
C ARG A 129 -1.69 18.69 -9.64
N GLY A 130 -2.42 18.37 -10.71
CA GLY A 130 -1.85 17.67 -11.86
C GLY A 130 -1.45 16.26 -11.47
N ASN A 131 -0.18 15.90 -11.65
CA ASN A 131 0.37 14.62 -11.20
C ASN A 131 0.83 14.63 -9.74
N ASP A 132 0.79 15.78 -9.06
CA ASP A 132 1.22 15.90 -7.66
C ASP A 132 0.03 15.76 -6.70
N LEU A 133 0.31 15.39 -5.46
CA LEU A 133 -0.63 15.46 -4.35
C LEU A 133 -0.14 16.45 -3.30
N PHE A 134 -0.95 17.47 -3.03
CA PHE A 134 -0.71 18.41 -1.95
C PHE A 134 -1.56 18.06 -0.73
N LEU A 135 -0.92 17.94 0.43
CA LEU A 135 -1.59 17.70 1.69
C LEU A 135 -1.46 18.96 2.55
N PRO A 136 -2.58 19.69 2.78
CA PRO A 136 -2.55 20.81 3.71
C PRO A 136 -2.33 20.33 5.14
N ASP A 137 -1.77 21.21 5.98
CA ASP A 137 -1.67 20.98 7.42
C ASP A 137 -3.04 21.01 8.12
N ASN A 138 -3.06 20.64 9.40
CA ASN A 138 -4.22 20.81 10.30
C ASN A 138 -5.57 20.27 9.77
N GLN A 139 -5.55 19.18 9.01
CA GLN A 139 -6.77 18.56 8.52
C GLN A 139 -7.61 18.02 9.67
N LEU A 140 -8.93 18.23 9.60
CA LEU A 140 -9.85 17.66 10.57
C LEU A 140 -10.02 16.16 10.30
N LEU A 141 -9.27 15.34 11.05
CA LEU A 141 -9.40 13.89 11.01
C LEU A 141 -10.67 13.44 11.74
N ALA A 142 -11.73 13.20 10.98
CA ALA A 142 -13.00 12.72 11.48
C ALA A 142 -13.49 11.59 10.60
N VAL A 143 -13.84 10.47 11.24
CA VAL A 143 -14.39 9.31 10.56
C VAL A 143 -15.78 9.67 10.01
N MET A 144 -15.95 9.54 8.70
CA MET A 144 -17.23 9.76 8.03
C MET A 144 -18.10 8.52 8.20
N PRO A 145 -19.31 8.63 8.78
CA PRO A 145 -20.20 7.49 8.91
C PRO A 145 -20.66 6.98 7.53
N ASP A 146 -20.90 5.67 7.45
CA ASP A 146 -21.58 5.06 6.32
C ASP A 146 -23.08 5.40 6.35
N ILE A 147 -23.81 4.99 5.30
CA ILE A 147 -25.25 5.21 5.15
C ILE A 147 -26.00 4.79 6.43
N GLY A 148 -26.83 5.70 6.95
CA GLY A 148 -27.64 5.45 8.14
C GLY A 148 -26.87 5.56 9.46
N ASP A 149 -25.83 6.41 9.51
CA ASP A 149 -24.96 6.62 10.68
C ASP A 149 -24.23 5.33 11.11
N ALA A 150 -24.03 4.41 10.16
CA ALA A 150 -23.34 3.15 10.41
C ALA A 150 -21.84 3.37 10.61
N ILE A 151 -21.23 2.51 11.45
CA ILE A 151 -19.76 2.45 11.58
C ILE A 151 -19.19 2.09 10.20
N PRO A 152 -18.35 2.94 9.59
CA PRO A 152 -17.81 2.65 8.28
C PRO A 152 -16.86 1.46 8.34
N LYS A 153 -16.75 0.75 7.22
CA LYS A 153 -15.85 -0.38 7.06
C LYS A 153 -14.77 -0.06 6.04
N ILE A 154 -13.53 -0.45 6.34
CA ILE A 154 -12.40 -0.46 5.41
C ILE A 154 -12.00 -1.92 5.22
N ASP A 155 -12.13 -2.42 3.99
CA ASP A 155 -11.71 -3.77 3.63
C ASP A 155 -10.86 -3.76 2.36
N ASP A 156 -9.81 -4.58 2.38
CA ASP A 156 -8.88 -4.77 1.26
C ASP A 156 -9.52 -5.55 0.11
N ALA A 157 -8.99 -5.42 -1.10
CA ALA A 157 -9.36 -6.27 -2.22
C ALA A 157 -8.26 -6.21 -3.28
N PRO A 158 -8.21 -7.17 -4.22
CA PRO A 158 -7.38 -7.03 -5.42
C PRO A 158 -7.65 -5.70 -6.12
N TRP A 159 -6.63 -5.10 -6.73
CA TRP A 159 -6.77 -3.82 -7.41
C TRP A 159 -7.88 -3.91 -8.50
N PRO A 160 -8.73 -2.87 -8.69
CA PRO A 160 -8.67 -1.50 -8.15
C PRO A 160 -9.30 -1.33 -6.76
N GLY A 161 -9.52 -2.42 -6.03
CA GLY A 161 -9.90 -2.39 -4.62
C GLY A 161 -8.84 -1.75 -3.71
N PHE A 162 -9.16 -1.63 -2.42
CA PHE A 162 -8.23 -1.03 -1.46
C PHE A 162 -7.03 -1.98 -1.23
N PRO A 163 -5.77 -1.53 -1.39
CA PRO A 163 -4.63 -2.42 -1.29
C PRO A 163 -4.44 -2.97 0.13
N ALA A 164 -4.34 -4.29 0.30
CA ALA A 164 -4.03 -4.90 1.60
C ALA A 164 -2.71 -4.39 2.21
N ASP A 165 -1.76 -4.03 1.35
CA ASP A 165 -0.49 -3.44 1.78
C ASP A 165 -0.63 -2.06 2.45
N MET A 166 -1.74 -1.35 2.22
CA MET A 166 -2.08 -0.08 2.87
C MET A 166 -2.86 -0.24 4.17
N MET A 167 -3.26 -1.48 4.52
CA MET A 167 -4.08 -1.77 5.71
C MET A 167 -3.41 -1.26 6.99
N SER A 168 -2.16 -1.67 7.24
CA SER A 168 -1.45 -1.34 8.48
C SER A 168 -1.25 0.16 8.67
N VAL A 169 -0.90 0.86 7.59
CA VAL A 169 -0.68 2.32 7.57
C VAL A 169 -1.98 3.08 7.81
N THR A 170 -3.06 2.65 7.16
CA THR A 170 -4.39 3.29 7.28
C THR A 170 -4.99 3.06 8.66
N LEU A 171 -4.71 1.90 9.26
CA LEU A 171 -5.10 1.59 10.63
C LEU A 171 -4.44 2.57 11.61
N VAL A 172 -3.16 2.90 11.43
CA VAL A 172 -2.48 3.94 12.23
C VAL A 172 -3.16 5.30 12.05
N ALA A 173 -3.46 5.71 10.82
CA ALA A 173 -4.18 6.96 10.58
C ALA A 173 -5.54 7.01 11.29
N ALA A 174 -6.29 5.90 11.26
CA ALA A 174 -7.57 5.79 11.96
C ALA A 174 -7.45 5.89 13.48
N THR A 175 -6.31 5.57 14.09
CA THR A 175 -6.12 5.79 15.54
C THR A 175 -6.15 7.27 15.91
N GLN A 176 -5.87 8.17 14.97
CA GLN A 176 -5.86 9.61 15.17
C GLN A 176 -7.15 10.30 14.72
N ALA A 177 -7.96 9.64 13.87
CA ALA A 177 -9.23 10.18 13.40
C ALA A 177 -10.34 10.05 14.45
N THR A 178 -11.11 11.12 14.67
CA THR A 178 -12.24 11.11 15.62
C THR A 178 -13.36 10.22 15.11
N GLY A 179 -13.69 9.17 15.86
CA GLY A 179 -14.78 8.26 15.54
C GLY A 179 -14.37 6.79 15.64
N THR A 180 -15.16 5.91 15.01
CA THR A 180 -14.92 4.46 15.04
C THR A 180 -15.03 3.91 13.62
N VAL A 181 -14.10 3.03 13.26
CA VAL A 181 -14.06 2.37 11.95
C VAL A 181 -13.74 0.89 12.14
N LEU A 182 -14.39 0.04 11.34
CA LEU A 182 -14.12 -1.39 11.29
C LEU A 182 -13.15 -1.68 10.15
N PHE A 183 -11.99 -2.26 10.47
CA PHE A 183 -11.08 -2.81 9.47
C PHE A 183 -11.36 -4.30 9.28
N HIS A 184 -11.31 -4.76 8.03
CA HIS A 184 -11.43 -6.17 7.67
C HIS A 184 -10.38 -6.52 6.60
N GLU A 185 -9.39 -7.29 7.02
CA GLU A 185 -8.33 -7.85 6.17
C GLU A 185 -8.76 -9.23 5.67
N LYS A 186 -9.03 -9.37 4.37
CA LYS A 186 -9.50 -10.60 3.73
C LYS A 186 -8.38 -11.38 3.09
N LEU A 187 -7.34 -10.72 2.59
CA LEU A 187 -6.32 -11.38 1.76
C LEU A 187 -5.21 -12.03 2.60
N TYR A 188 -4.87 -11.48 3.78
CA TYR A 188 -3.74 -11.98 4.56
C TYR A 188 -4.07 -12.21 6.05
N GLU A 189 -4.06 -13.47 6.48
CA GLU A 189 -4.39 -13.91 7.85
C GLU A 189 -3.54 -13.26 8.97
N SER A 190 -2.32 -12.85 8.66
CA SER A 190 -1.36 -12.32 9.66
C SER A 190 -1.23 -10.80 9.64
N ARG A 191 -1.94 -10.07 8.76
CA ARG A 191 -1.70 -8.63 8.55
C ARG A 191 -2.01 -7.78 9.78
N LEU A 192 -2.93 -8.24 10.64
CA LEU A 192 -3.36 -7.51 11.83
C LEU A 192 -2.52 -7.80 13.07
N PHE A 193 -1.53 -8.71 13.03
CA PHE A 193 -0.73 -9.07 14.21
C PHE A 193 0.11 -7.90 14.77
N PHE A 194 0.41 -6.88 13.97
CA PHE A 194 1.15 -5.70 14.44
C PHE A 194 0.30 -4.81 15.39
N VAL A 195 -1.02 -4.96 15.41
CA VAL A 195 -1.96 -4.14 16.19
C VAL A 195 -1.64 -4.17 17.68
N ASP A 196 -1.16 -5.28 18.23
CA ASP A 196 -0.74 -5.38 19.64
C ASP A 196 0.31 -4.33 20.01
N ARG A 197 1.19 -3.95 19.08
CA ARG A 197 2.18 -2.89 19.29
C ARG A 197 1.51 -1.53 19.41
N LEU A 198 0.52 -1.24 18.58
CA LEU A 198 -0.26 0.00 18.67
C LEU A 198 -1.08 0.06 19.95
N ILE A 199 -1.67 -1.06 20.37
CA ILE A 199 -2.39 -1.15 21.65
C ILE A 199 -1.44 -0.83 22.82
N ASN A 200 -0.22 -1.38 22.82
CA ASN A 200 0.80 -1.05 23.83
C ASN A 200 1.19 0.43 23.82
N MET A 201 1.27 1.03 22.62
CA MET A 201 1.46 2.47 22.46
C MET A 201 0.24 3.30 22.94
N GLY A 202 -0.91 2.69 23.26
CA GLY A 202 -2.10 3.36 23.78
C GLY A 202 -3.21 3.58 22.76
N ALA A 203 -3.13 2.96 21.58
CA ALA A 203 -4.23 2.95 20.61
C ALA A 203 -5.45 2.20 21.18
N ARG A 204 -6.66 2.68 20.86
CA ARG A 204 -7.91 2.02 21.25
C ARG A 204 -8.36 1.12 20.10
N ILE A 205 -7.90 -0.13 20.15
CA ILE A 205 -8.19 -1.12 19.12
C ILE A 205 -8.74 -2.36 19.80
N VAL A 206 -9.85 -2.88 19.27
CA VAL A 206 -10.43 -4.17 19.68
C VAL A 206 -10.30 -5.12 18.51
N LEU A 207 -9.45 -6.14 18.66
CA LEU A 207 -9.37 -7.23 17.69
C LEU A 207 -10.63 -8.10 17.84
N CYS A 208 -11.47 -8.13 16.80
CA CYS A 208 -12.70 -8.90 16.80
C CYS A 208 -12.44 -10.38 16.50
N ASP A 209 -11.45 -10.64 15.64
CA ASP A 209 -10.92 -11.95 15.23
C ASP A 209 -9.61 -11.74 14.42
N PRO A 210 -8.95 -12.78 13.88
CA PRO A 210 -7.68 -12.61 13.14
C PRO A 210 -7.74 -11.65 11.94
N HIS A 211 -8.92 -11.43 11.36
CA HIS A 211 -9.13 -10.65 10.15
C HIS A 211 -9.83 -9.31 10.40
N ARG A 212 -10.36 -9.05 11.60
CA ARG A 212 -11.15 -7.84 11.87
C ARG A 212 -10.68 -7.10 13.11
N ALA A 213 -10.52 -5.78 12.98
CA ALA A 213 -10.16 -4.89 14.07
C ALA A 213 -11.06 -3.65 14.08
N LEU A 214 -11.64 -3.34 15.23
CA LEU A 214 -12.38 -2.11 15.46
C LEU A 214 -11.42 -1.06 16.04
N VAL A 215 -11.28 0.08 15.37
CA VAL A 215 -10.38 1.17 15.79
C VAL A 215 -11.22 2.37 16.22
N GLN A 216 -10.91 2.93 17.39
CA GLN A 216 -11.56 4.14 17.90
C GLN A 216 -10.54 5.24 18.14
N GLY A 217 -10.63 6.33 17.38
CA GLY A 217 -9.81 7.53 17.58
C GLY A 217 -10.61 8.73 18.12
N PRO A 218 -9.92 9.80 18.51
CA PRO A 218 -8.47 9.90 18.58
C PRO A 218 -7.91 9.16 19.81
N ALA A 219 -6.70 8.62 19.69
CA ALA A 219 -5.95 7.99 20.76
C ALA A 219 -4.56 8.61 20.90
N MET A 220 -4.21 9.03 22.11
CA MET A 220 -2.88 9.56 22.42
C MET A 220 -1.87 8.41 22.47
N LEU A 221 -1.06 8.30 21.42
CA LEU A 221 0.01 7.30 21.36
C LEU A 221 1.21 7.73 22.23
N ARG A 222 1.88 6.75 22.83
CA ARG A 222 3.08 6.90 23.65
C ARG A 222 4.24 6.15 23.04
N GLY A 223 5.42 6.75 23.13
CA GLY A 223 6.64 6.18 22.57
C GLY A 223 7.16 4.98 23.37
N GLU A 224 7.72 4.02 22.66
CA GLU A 224 8.21 2.75 23.20
C GLU A 224 9.75 2.72 23.26
N LYS A 225 10.31 3.23 24.38
CA LYS A 225 11.76 3.31 24.60
C LYS A 225 12.43 1.94 24.73
N GLN A 226 11.70 0.94 25.22
CA GLN A 226 12.21 -0.43 25.32
C GLN A 226 12.40 -1.08 23.95
N GLY A 227 11.80 -0.49 22.92
CA GLY A 227 11.99 -0.77 21.52
C GLY A 227 11.00 -1.78 20.95
N ILE A 228 10.46 -1.45 19.78
CA ILE A 228 9.54 -2.29 19.01
C ILE A 228 10.30 -2.87 17.82
N SER A 229 10.17 -4.16 17.56
CA SER A 229 10.73 -4.76 16.34
C SER A 229 9.74 -4.63 15.18
N SER A 230 10.22 -4.17 14.03
CA SER A 230 9.50 -4.27 12.77
C SER A 230 9.36 -5.74 12.35
N PRO A 231 8.13 -6.29 12.18
CA PRO A 231 7.95 -7.68 11.78
C PRO A 231 8.06 -7.88 10.25
N ASP A 232 7.67 -6.87 9.47
CA ASP A 232 7.67 -6.87 8.00
C ASP A 232 7.71 -5.44 7.46
N ILE A 233 7.70 -5.29 6.13
CA ILE A 233 7.79 -3.98 5.45
C ILE A 233 6.62 -3.06 5.85
N ARG A 234 5.37 -3.55 5.82
CA ARG A 234 4.15 -2.74 5.95
C ARG A 234 3.87 -2.39 7.41
N ALA A 235 3.98 -3.36 8.30
CA ALA A 235 3.89 -3.10 9.73
C ALA A 235 5.04 -2.20 10.20
N GLY A 236 6.24 -2.35 9.62
CA GLY A 236 7.39 -1.51 9.91
C GLY A 236 7.16 -0.03 9.63
N ILE A 237 6.72 0.31 8.40
CA ILE A 237 6.42 1.70 8.06
C ILE A 237 5.22 2.24 8.87
N ALA A 238 4.21 1.41 9.14
CA ALA A 238 3.07 1.80 9.98
C ALA A 238 3.54 2.15 11.41
N LEU A 239 4.40 1.33 12.03
CA LEU A 239 4.97 1.61 13.35
C LEU A 239 5.87 2.84 13.35
N LEU A 240 6.59 3.10 12.25
CA LEU A 240 7.36 4.33 12.08
C LEU A 240 6.45 5.56 12.07
N ILE A 241 5.36 5.52 11.30
CA ILE A 241 4.35 6.60 11.25
C ILE A 241 3.72 6.80 12.65
N ALA A 242 3.32 5.71 13.32
CA ALA A 242 2.76 5.77 14.67
C ALA A 242 3.74 6.36 15.69
N ALA A 243 5.04 6.06 15.56
CA ALA A 243 6.08 6.61 16.42
C ALA A 243 6.27 8.12 16.21
N LEU A 244 6.10 8.63 14.99
CA LEU A 244 6.26 10.04 14.66
C LEU A 244 5.15 10.93 15.26
N CYS A 245 3.93 10.40 15.43
CA CYS A 245 2.84 11.12 16.12
C CYS A 245 2.72 10.77 17.62
N ALA A 246 3.54 9.85 18.15
CA ALA A 246 3.51 9.45 19.55
C ALA A 246 4.22 10.44 20.49
N GLN A 247 3.72 10.57 21.72
CA GLN A 247 4.40 11.33 22.77
C GLN A 247 5.62 10.57 23.31
N GLY A 248 6.78 11.23 23.30
CA GLY A 248 8.01 10.68 23.85
C GLY A 248 8.96 10.20 22.76
N SER A 249 9.59 9.05 22.97
CA SER A 249 10.58 8.50 22.04
C SER A 249 10.34 7.01 21.85
N THR A 250 10.42 6.55 20.61
CA THR A 250 10.30 5.15 20.24
C THR A 250 11.61 4.68 19.63
N VAL A 251 12.06 3.48 19.99
CA VAL A 251 13.16 2.80 19.31
C VAL A 251 12.58 1.74 18.39
N ILE A 252 12.84 1.81 17.09
CA ILE A 252 12.42 0.78 16.14
C ILE A 252 13.62 -0.11 15.80
N ARG A 253 13.47 -1.42 15.99
CA ARG A 253 14.47 -2.44 15.68
C ARG A 253 14.09 -3.19 14.40
N ASN A 254 15.04 -3.96 13.86
CA ASN A 254 14.86 -4.74 12.64
C ASN A 254 14.44 -3.89 11.42
N ILE A 255 14.97 -2.66 11.35
CA ILE A 255 14.64 -1.68 10.30
C ILE A 255 15.01 -2.13 8.88
N GLY A 256 15.84 -3.16 8.74
CA GLY A 256 16.11 -3.80 7.44
C GLY A 256 14.84 -4.36 6.78
N GLN A 257 13.76 -4.61 7.52
CA GLN A 257 12.46 -4.91 6.92
C GLN A 257 11.85 -3.68 6.23
N ILE A 258 11.99 -2.48 6.80
CA ILE A 258 11.46 -1.25 6.20
C ILE A 258 12.27 -0.91 4.93
N ASP A 259 13.59 -1.05 4.99
CA ASP A 259 14.50 -0.76 3.87
C ASP A 259 14.19 -1.54 2.59
N ARG A 260 13.55 -2.72 2.71
CA ARG A 260 13.16 -3.54 1.56
C ARG A 260 12.07 -2.89 0.68
N GLY A 261 11.33 -1.92 1.21
CA GLY A 261 10.27 -1.23 0.48
C GLY A 261 10.32 0.29 0.55
N TYR A 262 11.21 0.87 1.37
CA TYR A 262 11.36 2.31 1.51
C TYR A 262 12.83 2.70 1.47
N GLU A 263 13.23 3.37 0.40
CA GLU A 263 14.61 3.80 0.22
C GLU A 263 14.92 5.04 1.06
N ASN A 264 15.98 4.97 1.88
CA ASN A 264 16.52 6.09 2.67
C ASN A 264 15.43 6.88 3.41
N ILE A 265 14.46 6.17 3.99
CA ILE A 265 13.26 6.77 4.59
C ILE A 265 13.60 7.79 5.67
N GLU A 266 14.63 7.53 6.46
CA GLU A 266 15.12 8.45 7.49
C GLU A 266 15.55 9.79 6.92
N VAL A 267 16.20 9.81 5.75
CA VAL A 267 16.66 11.03 5.10
C VAL A 267 15.47 11.81 4.54
N LYS A 268 14.53 11.11 3.88
CA LYS A 268 13.28 11.72 3.38
C LYS A 268 12.52 12.38 4.53
N LEU A 269 12.35 11.68 5.65
CA LEU A 269 11.64 12.18 6.83
C LEU A 269 12.37 13.33 7.52
N GLN A 270 13.70 13.28 7.66
CA GLN A 270 14.50 14.38 8.21
C GLN A 270 14.36 15.66 7.38
N ASN A 271 14.33 15.54 6.05
CA ASN A 271 14.10 16.68 5.15
C ASN A 271 12.70 17.27 5.29
N LEU A 272 11.74 16.51 5.81
CA LEU A 272 10.40 16.97 6.18
C LEU A 272 10.31 17.48 7.63
N GLY A 273 11.43 17.51 8.36
CA GLY A 273 11.50 18.02 9.74
C GLY A 273 11.29 16.98 10.83
N ALA A 274 11.19 15.69 10.48
CA ALA A 274 11.05 14.63 11.48
C ALA A 274 12.30 14.51 12.38
N LYS A 275 12.08 14.34 13.68
CA LYS A 275 13.15 14.06 14.65
C LYS A 275 13.42 12.56 14.71
N ILE A 276 14.17 12.08 13.72
CA ILE A 276 14.53 10.67 13.57
C ILE A 276 16.04 10.54 13.36
N GLU A 277 16.64 9.50 13.94
CA GLU A 277 18.03 9.14 13.71
C GLU A 277 18.16 7.63 13.50
N ARG A 278 19.08 7.23 12.62
CA ARG A 278 19.45 5.84 12.41
C ARG A 278 20.73 5.55 13.17
N VAL A 279 20.63 4.71 14.19
CA VAL A 279 21.77 4.37 15.05
C VAL A 279 22.20 2.93 14.78
N LYS A 280 23.50 2.72 14.56
CA LYS A 280 24.09 1.37 14.56
C LYS A 280 24.24 0.91 16.00
N VAL A 281 23.65 -0.23 16.32
CA VAL A 281 23.94 -0.93 17.58
C VAL A 281 25.24 -1.68 17.36
N ASN A 282 26.35 -1.16 17.87
CA ASN A 282 27.58 -1.94 17.95
C ASN A 282 27.34 -3.07 18.95
N GLY A 283 27.40 -4.30 18.44
CA GLY A 283 27.50 -5.51 19.27
C GLY A 283 28.90 -5.68 19.82
#